data_AF-A0A665VK41-F1
#
_entry.id   AF-A0A665VK41-F1
#
_cell.length_a   1.000
_cell.length_b   1.000
_cell.length_c   1.000
_cell.angle_alpha   90.00
_cell.angle_beta   90.00
_cell.angle_gamma   90.00
#
_symmetry.space_group_name_H-M   'P 1'
#
loop_
_entity.id
_entity.type
_entity.pdbx_description
1 polymer ?
#
loop_
_entity_poly.entity_id
_entity_poly.type
_entity_poly.pdbx_seq_one_letter_code
_entity_poly.pdbx_strand_id
1 'polypeptide(L)'
;VKPSYQQEASIDMSMLPYAEEDMPLKWVFQQDNGPKHTSKRPAQSPDLNHIEILWVGIKSAVNEAKSIDDRCEAVIRNRGYATKY
;
A
#
# COMPACT_ATOMS: atom_id res chain seq x y z
N VAL A 1 2.43 -25.74 1.95
CA VAL A 1 3.03 -24.88 2.99
C VAL A 1 1.89 -24.19 3.73
N LYS A 2 1.76 -24.37 5.05
CA LYS A 2 0.66 -23.75 5.81
C LYS A 2 0.83 -22.22 5.79
N PRO A 3 -0.20 -21.44 5.41
CA PRO A 3 -0.06 -20.00 5.20
C PRO A 3 0.23 -19.16 6.45
N SER A 4 0.07 -19.71 7.66
CA SER A 4 0.24 -19.01 8.95
C SER A 4 1.69 -18.60 9.22
N TYR A 5 2.65 -19.47 8.90
CA TYR A 5 4.07 -19.23 9.20
C TYR A 5 4.66 -18.01 8.48
N GLN A 6 4.15 -17.67 7.29
CA GLN A 6 4.63 -16.51 6.54
C GLN A 6 4.21 -15.19 7.18
N GLN A 7 3.05 -15.16 7.83
CA GLN A 7 2.60 -13.96 8.52
C GLN A 7 3.34 -13.75 9.83
N GLU A 8 3.50 -14.80 10.63
CA GLU A 8 4.28 -14.76 11.88
C GLU A 8 5.69 -14.23 11.59
N ALA A 9 6.35 -14.78 10.56
CA ALA A 9 7.66 -14.29 10.13
C ALA A 9 7.66 -12.81 9.72
N SER A 10 6.61 -12.33 9.03
CA SER A 10 6.51 -10.92 8.65
C SER A 10 6.35 -10.02 9.88
N ILE A 11 5.56 -10.42 10.87
CA ILE A 11 5.35 -9.65 12.10
C ILE A 11 6.67 -9.58 12.89
N ASP A 12 7.33 -10.73 13.09
CA ASP A 12 8.55 -10.82 13.88
C ASP A 12 9.73 -10.09 13.24
N MET A 13 9.86 -10.17 11.92
CA MET A 13 11.01 -9.60 11.19
C MET A 13 10.88 -8.11 10.90
N SER A 14 9.66 -7.57 10.80
CA SER A 14 9.46 -6.19 10.35
C SER A 14 8.67 -5.33 11.31
N MET A 15 7.56 -5.85 11.85
CA MET A 15 6.62 -5.05 12.61
C MET A 15 7.08 -4.85 14.06
N LEU A 16 7.55 -5.92 14.73
CA LEU A 16 8.00 -5.84 16.13
C LEU A 16 9.23 -4.93 16.31
N PRO A 17 10.31 -5.03 15.49
CA PRO A 17 11.47 -4.15 15.63
C PRO A 17 11.10 -2.67 15.49
N TYR A 18 10.25 -2.36 14.50
CA TYR A 18 9.74 -1.01 14.31
C TYR A 18 8.87 -0.55 15.49
N ALA A 19 8.00 -1.42 16.02
CA ALA A 19 7.14 -1.07 17.15
C ALA A 19 7.93 -0.82 18.44
N GLU A 20 9.03 -1.54 18.66
CA GLU A 20 9.90 -1.32 19.82
C GLU A 20 10.68 -0.01 19.75
N GLU A 21 11.08 0.41 18.54
CA GLU A 21 11.88 1.62 18.33
C GLU A 21 11.02 2.90 18.22
N ASP A 22 9.93 2.84 17.44
CA ASP A 22 9.25 4.05 16.94
C ASP A 22 7.84 4.26 17.50
N MET A 23 7.22 3.24 18.11
CA MET A 23 5.83 3.35 18.57
C MET A 23 5.74 3.82 20.04
N PRO A 24 4.68 4.55 20.41
CA PRO A 24 4.45 4.92 21.80
C PRO A 24 4.22 3.69 22.68
N LEU A 25 4.51 3.81 23.98
CA LEU A 25 4.32 2.76 25.01
C LEU A 25 2.96 2.05 24.96
N LYS A 26 1.91 2.74 24.50
CA LYS A 26 0.60 2.17 24.22
C LYS A 26 0.30 2.30 22.73
N TRP A 27 0.26 1.15 22.06
CA TRP A 27 -0.10 1.05 20.66
C TRP A 27 -1.05 -0.12 20.44
N VAL A 28 -1.73 -0.12 19.30
CA VAL A 28 -2.68 -1.17 18.90
C VAL A 28 -2.33 -1.64 17.50
N PHE A 29 -2.09 -2.94 17.35
CA PHE A 29 -1.96 -3.53 16.02
C PHE A 29 -3.33 -3.66 15.35
N GLN A 30 -3.45 -3.18 14.11
CA GLN A 30 -4.62 -3.40 13.27
C GLN A 30 -4.23 -4.21 12.04
N GLN A 31 -4.96 -5.30 11.80
CA GLN A 31 -4.93 -6.09 10.58
C GLN A 31 -6.36 -6.37 10.10
N ASP A 32 -6.51 -6.75 8.84
CA ASP A 32 -7.78 -7.17 8.26
C ASP A 32 -8.18 -8.57 8.77
N ASN A 33 -9.41 -8.99 8.44
CA ASN A 33 -9.96 -10.27 8.87
C ASN A 33 -9.93 -11.32 7.74
N GLY A 34 -8.85 -11.32 6.95
CA GLY A 34 -8.66 -12.33 5.90
C GLY A 34 -8.58 -13.76 6.46
N PRO A 35 -8.70 -14.82 5.65
CA PRO A 35 -8.78 -16.21 6.13
C PRO A 35 -7.58 -16.71 6.96
N LYS A 36 -6.46 -15.99 6.93
CA LYS A 36 -5.25 -16.28 7.71
C LYS A 36 -5.17 -15.48 9.01
N HIS A 37 -6.09 -14.55 9.21
CA HIS A 37 -6.13 -13.57 10.28
C HIS A 37 -7.36 -13.84 11.15
N THR A 38 -7.23 -13.72 12.47
CA THR A 38 -8.31 -13.99 13.45
C THR A 38 -8.81 -12.70 14.13
N SER A 39 -8.70 -11.58 13.41
CA SER A 39 -9.11 -10.26 13.88
C SER A 39 -10.60 -10.23 14.28
N LYS A 40 -10.92 -9.60 15.40
CA LYS A 40 -12.32 -9.42 15.84
C LYS A 40 -13.07 -8.33 15.06
N ARG A 41 -12.44 -7.69 14.08
CA ARG A 41 -13.09 -6.65 13.26
C ARG A 41 -14.08 -7.28 12.27
N PRO A 42 -15.13 -6.53 11.88
CA PRO A 42 -16.02 -6.97 10.82
C PRO A 42 -15.20 -7.30 9.58
N ALA A 43 -15.43 -8.49 9.01
CA ALA A 43 -14.90 -8.82 7.71
C ALA A 43 -15.50 -7.86 6.67
N GLN A 44 -14.76 -7.59 5.59
CA GLN A 44 -15.25 -6.77 4.46
C GLN A 44 -15.59 -5.31 4.80
N SER A 45 -14.86 -4.70 5.75
CA SER A 45 -14.95 -3.26 6.04
C SER A 45 -13.66 -2.51 5.63
N PRO A 46 -13.37 -2.39 4.32
CA PRO A 46 -12.18 -1.68 3.83
C PRO A 46 -12.21 -0.18 4.17
N ASP A 47 -13.41 0.39 4.32
CA ASP A 47 -13.66 1.76 4.77
C ASP A 47 -13.13 2.04 6.18
N LEU A 48 -13.05 1.01 7.04
CA LEU A 48 -12.52 1.11 8.40
C LEU A 48 -11.00 0.88 8.48
N ASN A 49 -10.33 0.73 7.34
CA ASN A 49 -8.89 0.52 7.24
C ASN A 49 -8.22 1.70 6.54
N HIS A 50 -7.60 2.59 7.30
CA HIS A 50 -6.93 3.78 6.76
C HIS A 50 -5.83 3.44 5.73
N ILE A 51 -5.27 2.23 5.74
CA ILE A 51 -4.30 1.81 4.71
C ILE A 51 -4.92 1.77 3.31
N GLU A 52 -6.21 1.47 3.19
CA GLU A 52 -6.91 1.45 1.90
C GLU A 52 -6.99 2.86 1.29
N ILE A 53 -7.17 3.88 2.14
CA ILE A 53 -7.15 5.29 1.74
C ILE A 53 -5.76 5.67 1.22
N LEU A 54 -4.70 5.26 1.92
CA LEU A 54 -3.32 5.51 1.48
C LEU A 54 -3.03 4.84 0.13
N TRP A 55 -3.49 3.62 -0.08
CA TRP A 55 -3.33 2.92 -1.35
C TRP A 55 -4.00 3.62 -2.52
N VAL A 56 -5.16 4.25 -2.32
CA VAL A 56 -5.81 5.06 -3.36
C VAL A 56 -4.91 6.22 -3.77
N GLY A 57 -4.36 6.96 -2.79
CA GLY A 57 -3.45 8.07 -3.06
C GLY A 57 -2.19 7.64 -3.82
N ILE A 58 -1.56 6.56 -3.37
CA ILE A 58 -0.36 5.99 -4.02
C ILE A 58 -0.65 5.59 -5.46
N LYS A 59 -1.78 4.91 -5.72
CA LYS A 59 -2.17 4.51 -7.08
C LYS A 59 -2.39 5.72 -7.98
N SER A 60 -3.01 6.79 -7.46
CA SER A 60 -3.17 8.04 -8.22
C SER A 60 -1.82 8.63 -8.59
N ALA A 61 -0.93 8.80 -7.61
CA ALA A 61 0.39 9.38 -7.83
C ALA A 61 1.23 8.56 -8.82
N VAL A 62 1.19 7.23 -8.73
CA VAL A 62 1.87 6.33 -9.68
C VAL A 62 1.30 6.47 -11.09
N ASN A 63 -0.03 6.59 -11.23
CA ASN A 63 -0.66 6.76 -12.54
C ASN A 63 -0.34 8.13 -13.15
N GLU A 64 -0.28 9.18 -12.33
CA GLU A 64 0.13 10.52 -12.76
C GLU A 64 1.58 10.53 -13.25
N ALA A 65 2.50 9.91 -12.49
CA ALA A 65 3.90 9.79 -12.88
C ALA A 65 4.06 9.06 -14.23
N LYS A 66 3.36 7.94 -14.41
CA LYS A 66 3.34 7.21 -15.69
C LYS A 66 2.78 8.07 -16.83
N SER A 67 1.72 8.84 -16.56
CA SER A 67 1.15 9.73 -17.57
C SER A 67 2.13 10.83 -17.98
N ILE A 68 2.96 11.34 -17.07
CA ILE A 68 3.99 12.33 -17.39
C ILE A 68 5.04 11.69 -18.33
N ASP A 69 5.50 10.49 -18.02
CA ASP A 69 6.44 9.75 -18.87
C ASP A 69 5.89 9.56 -20.29
N ASP A 70 4.64 9.11 -20.41
CA ASP A 70 3.96 8.93 -21.70
C ASP A 70 3.84 10.24 -22.50
N ARG A 71 3.60 11.37 -21.82
CA ARG A 71 3.52 12.70 -22.46
C ARG A 71 4.89 13.17 -22.93
N CYS A 72 5.94 12.98 -22.13
CA CYS A 72 7.30 13.29 -22.51
C CYS A 72 7.73 12.50 -23.75
N GLU A 73 7.49 11.18 -23.76
CA GLU A 73 7.77 10.32 -24.92
C GLU A 73 6.99 10.76 -26.17
N ALA A 74 5.73 11.16 -26.01
CA ALA A 74 4.93 11.68 -27.12
C ALA A 74 5.54 12.95 -27.75
N VAL A 75 6.06 13.87 -26.94
CA VAL A 75 6.70 15.11 -27.42
C VAL A 75 8.01 14.81 -28.14
N ILE A 76 8.83 13.91 -27.58
CA ILE A 76 10.10 13.46 -28.20
C ILE A 76 9.81 12.83 -29.57
N ARG A 77 8.85 11.90 -29.63
CA ARG A 77 8.45 11.22 -30.86
C ARG A 77 7.92 12.20 -31.91
N ASN A 78 7.18 13.23 -31.47
CA ASN A 78 6.64 14.25 -32.34
C ASN A 78 7.65 15.37 -32.67
N ARG A 79 8.94 15.21 -32.35
CA ARG A 79 10.01 16.18 -32.63
C ARG A 79 9.69 17.61 -32.15
N GLY A 80 8.99 17.73 -31.02
CA GLY A 80 8.59 19.01 -30.44
C GLY A 80 7.35 19.67 -31.05
N TYR A 81 6.70 19.06 -32.05
CA TYR A 81 5.38 19.52 -32.53
C TYR A 81 4.27 19.17 -31.52
N ALA A 82 3.13 19.86 -31.62
CA ALA A 82 1.99 19.68 -30.72
C ALA A 82 1.48 18.22 -30.71
N THR A 83 1.29 17.66 -29.51
CA THR A 83 0.74 16.30 -29.32
C THR A 83 -0.74 16.35 -28.98
N LYS A 84 -1.42 15.20 -28.92
CA LYS A 84 -2.85 15.10 -28.54
C LYS A 84 -3.12 15.30 -27.03
N TYR A 85 -2.06 15.35 -26.22
CA TYR A 85 -2.10 15.55 -24.78
C TYR A 85 -2.07 17.02 -24.39
#